data_AF-A0A257H5M0-F1
#
_entry.id   AF-A0A257H5M0-F1
#
_cell.length_a   1.000
_cell.length_b   1.000
_cell.length_c   1.000
_cell.angle_alpha   90.00
_cell.angle_beta   90.00
_cell.angle_gamma   90.00
#
_symmetry.space_group_name_H-M   'P 1'
#
loop_
_entity.id
_entity.type
_entity.pdbx_description
1 polymer ?
#
loop_
_entity_poly.entity_id
_entity_poly.type
_entity_poly.pdbx_seq_one_letter_code
_entity_poly.pdbx_strand_id
1 'polypeptide(L)'
;MKVLAQTQVGALIGRKPKTMEADRRKQRAAKAAGNKIDPTDPISIPYIPPTASEREVQYMAIDVLAYLKRRLAIIDRSHLKRGGPPDPAMRGFQSWLSFADAAQTWPFCIQPDGRPLDMMEAIATDRLVGDPVRLNIREFTDLLAKAANDKQISEEKATYDKEARKVTKLTKNRKSKWEVPGGPI
;
A
#
# COMPACT_ATOMS: atom_id res chain seq x y z
N MET A 1 -7.18 16.39 -3.61
CA MET A 1 -6.83 15.54 -4.77
C MET A 1 -5.47 14.93 -4.46
N LYS A 2 -5.31 13.61 -4.50
CA LYS A 2 -4.08 12.94 -4.01
C LYS A 2 -2.99 12.92 -5.09
N VAL A 3 -1.79 13.34 -4.70
CA VAL A 3 -0.57 13.26 -5.51
C VAL A 3 0.31 12.12 -5.03
N LEU A 4 1.05 11.52 -5.95
CA LEU A 4 1.95 10.41 -5.72
C LEU A 4 3.38 10.85 -6.05
N ALA A 5 4.32 10.47 -5.18
CA ALA A 5 5.74 10.65 -5.44
C ALA A 5 6.21 9.75 -6.58
N GLN A 6 7.35 10.10 -7.18
CA GLN A 6 7.96 9.27 -8.22
C GLN A 6 8.26 7.84 -7.76
N THR A 7 8.66 7.64 -6.50
CA THR A 7 8.94 6.32 -5.92
C THR A 7 7.67 5.45 -5.89
N GLN A 8 6.55 6.04 -5.48
CA GLN A 8 5.22 5.43 -5.49
C GLN A 8 4.80 4.99 -6.90
N VAL A 9 4.85 5.90 -7.87
CA VAL A 9 4.48 5.54 -9.25
C VAL A 9 5.43 4.49 -9.82
N GLY A 10 6.74 4.65 -9.64
CA GLY A 10 7.74 3.70 -10.09
C GLY A 10 7.50 2.29 -9.53
N ALA A 11 7.17 2.17 -8.25
CA ALA A 11 6.83 0.89 -7.64
C ALA A 11 5.58 0.25 -8.26
N LEU A 12 4.54 1.03 -8.57
CA LEU A 12 3.31 0.52 -9.22
C LEU A 12 3.57 -0.05 -10.60
N ILE A 13 4.30 0.69 -11.43
CA ILE A 13 4.49 0.32 -12.84
C ILE A 13 5.77 -0.49 -13.08
N GLY A 14 6.50 -0.86 -12.01
CA GLY A 14 7.72 -1.67 -12.09
C GLY A 14 8.91 -0.91 -12.69
N ARG A 15 9.00 0.41 -12.49
CA ARG A 15 10.07 1.26 -13.03
C ARG A 15 10.95 1.84 -11.95
N LYS A 16 12.26 1.89 -12.23
CA LYS A 16 13.26 2.52 -11.36
C LYS A 16 13.25 4.05 -11.57
N PRO A 17 13.72 4.84 -10.60
CA PRO A 17 13.80 6.30 -10.70
C PRO A 17 14.50 6.81 -11.98
N LYS A 18 15.62 6.18 -12.36
CA LYS A 18 16.36 6.52 -13.59
C LYS A 18 15.53 6.30 -14.86
N THR A 19 14.74 5.22 -14.89
CA THR A 19 13.84 4.91 -16.00
C THR A 19 12.72 5.94 -16.09
N MET A 20 12.15 6.34 -14.95
CA MET A 20 11.10 7.37 -14.87
C MET A 20 11.57 8.71 -15.42
N GLU A 21 12.80 9.14 -15.11
CA GLU A 21 13.36 10.38 -15.69
C GLU A 21 13.56 10.26 -17.21
N ALA A 22 14.04 9.11 -17.68
CA ALA A 22 14.18 8.86 -19.11
C ALA A 22 12.81 8.90 -19.83
N ASP A 23 11.76 8.39 -19.21
CA ASP A 23 10.40 8.43 -19.74
C ASP A 23 9.87 9.86 -19.84
N ARG A 24 10.06 10.69 -18.82
CA ARG A 24 9.68 12.11 -18.87
C ARG A 24 10.43 12.87 -19.96
N ARG A 25 11.71 12.56 -20.17
CA ARG A 25 12.47 13.14 -21.29
C ARG A 25 11.88 12.74 -22.64
N LYS A 26 11.50 11.47 -22.81
CA LYS A 26 10.82 10.99 -24.03
C LYS A 26 9.45 11.65 -24.20
N GLN A 27 8.68 11.81 -23.12
CA GLN A 27 7.37 12.46 -23.13
C GLN A 27 7.49 13.92 -23.58
N ARG A 28 8.47 14.67 -23.04
CA ARG A 28 8.76 16.05 -23.45
C ARG A 28 9.14 16.13 -24.94
N ALA A 29 10.02 15.25 -25.41
CA ALA A 29 10.41 15.20 -26.82
C ALA A 29 9.22 14.86 -27.74
N ALA A 30 8.40 13.88 -27.37
CA ALA A 30 7.20 13.51 -28.12
C ALA A 30 6.18 14.66 -28.16
N LYS A 31 5.97 15.36 -27.05
CA LYS A 31 5.08 16.52 -26.98
C LYS A 31 5.58 17.68 -27.83
N ALA A 32 6.88 17.97 -27.82
CA ALA A 32 7.49 18.99 -28.65
C ALA A 32 7.40 18.66 -30.16
N ALA A 33 7.47 17.37 -30.51
CA ALA A 33 7.33 16.89 -31.88
C ALA A 33 5.86 16.73 -32.34
N GLY A 34 4.86 16.94 -31.46
CA GLY A 34 3.45 16.70 -31.79
C GLY A 34 3.08 15.22 -31.97
N ASN A 35 3.93 14.30 -31.50
CA ASN A 35 3.72 12.86 -31.64
C ASN A 35 2.62 12.38 -30.67
N LYS A 36 1.74 11.51 -31.15
CA LYS A 36 0.79 10.78 -30.29
C LYS A 36 1.56 9.74 -29.48
N ILE A 37 1.37 9.75 -28.17
CA ILE A 37 1.91 8.76 -27.25
C ILE A 37 0.86 7.67 -27.05
N ASP A 38 1.27 6.40 -27.12
CA ASP A 38 0.40 5.27 -26.80
C ASP A 38 -0.11 5.42 -25.35
N PRO A 39 -1.43 5.46 -25.12
CA PRO A 39 -2.02 5.65 -23.79
C PRO A 39 -1.77 4.48 -22.80
N THR A 40 -1.10 3.42 -23.25
CA THR A 40 -0.70 2.24 -22.45
C THR A 40 0.80 2.14 -22.20
N ASP A 41 1.60 2.97 -22.88
CA ASP A 41 3.01 3.16 -22.53
C ASP A 41 3.10 3.98 -21.22
N PRO A 42 3.93 3.58 -20.24
CA PRO A 42 4.25 4.40 -19.07
C PRO A 42 4.61 5.86 -19.34
N ILE A 43 5.16 6.18 -20.53
CA ILE A 43 5.46 7.54 -20.98
C ILE A 43 4.18 8.39 -21.10
N SER A 44 3.01 7.77 -21.23
CA SER A 44 1.72 8.48 -21.32
C SER A 44 1.23 9.06 -20.00
N ILE A 45 1.79 8.66 -18.85
CA ILE A 45 1.34 9.15 -17.54
C ILE A 45 1.73 10.63 -17.41
N PRO A 46 0.77 11.56 -17.24
CA PRO A 46 1.07 12.95 -16.95
C PRO A 46 1.82 13.09 -15.62
N TYR A 47 2.77 14.03 -15.56
CA TYR A 47 3.48 14.38 -14.33
C TYR A 47 3.38 15.86 -14.04
N ILE A 48 3.47 16.20 -12.76
CA ILE A 48 3.57 17.56 -12.26
C ILE A 48 5.07 17.87 -12.11
N PRO A 49 5.61 18.88 -12.82
CA PRO A 49 7.01 19.24 -12.70
C PRO A 49 7.31 19.81 -11.30
N PRO A 50 8.56 19.74 -10.83
CA PRO A 50 8.96 20.33 -9.56
C PRO A 50 8.68 21.83 -9.54
N THR A 51 8.30 22.35 -8.39
CA THR A 51 8.05 23.77 -8.14
C THR A 51 9.06 24.32 -7.12
N ALA A 52 9.01 25.62 -6.83
CA ALA A 52 9.89 26.22 -5.81
C ALA A 52 9.63 25.65 -4.41
N SER A 53 8.38 25.28 -4.11
CA SER A 53 7.96 24.68 -2.84
C SER A 53 8.16 23.16 -2.79
N GLU A 54 8.10 22.47 -3.93
CA GLU A 54 8.19 21.02 -4.02
C GLU A 54 9.28 20.61 -5.00
N ARG A 55 10.40 20.12 -4.46
CA ARG A 55 11.59 19.76 -5.25
C ARG A 55 11.45 18.47 -6.04
N GLU A 56 10.41 17.68 -5.78
CA GLU A 56 10.21 16.37 -6.38
C GLU A 56 9.15 16.38 -7.47
N VAL A 57 9.30 15.46 -8.43
CA VAL A 57 8.28 15.21 -9.45
C VAL A 57 7.12 14.44 -8.83
N GLN A 58 5.91 14.92 -9.09
CA GLN A 58 4.68 14.29 -8.60
C GLN A 58 3.80 13.80 -9.74
N TYR A 59 2.84 12.94 -9.41
CA TYR A 59 1.88 12.35 -10.33
C TYR A 59 0.49 12.38 -9.71
N MET A 60 -0.53 12.70 -10.50
CA MET A 60 -1.90 12.63 -9.99
C MET A 60 -2.34 11.18 -9.84
N ALA A 61 -2.86 10.82 -8.67
CA ALA A 61 -3.31 9.46 -8.40
C ALA A 61 -4.39 8.99 -9.40
N ILE A 62 -5.29 9.90 -9.82
CA ILE A 62 -6.33 9.60 -10.80
C ILE A 62 -5.77 9.25 -12.18
N ASP A 63 -4.69 9.93 -12.61
CA ASP A 63 -4.06 9.69 -13.91
C ASP A 63 -3.31 8.36 -13.92
N VAL A 64 -2.64 8.04 -12.81
CA VAL A 64 -1.99 6.75 -12.60
C VAL A 64 -3.03 5.62 -12.60
N LEU A 65 -4.15 5.77 -11.89
CA LEU A 65 -5.24 4.79 -11.93
C LEU A 65 -5.84 4.65 -13.33
N ALA A 66 -6.04 5.74 -14.05
CA ALA A 66 -6.58 5.72 -15.41
C ALA A 66 -5.63 4.99 -16.37
N TYR A 67 -4.32 5.23 -16.25
CA TYR A 67 -3.29 4.48 -16.96
C TYR A 67 -3.36 2.97 -16.67
N LEU A 68 -3.40 2.60 -15.38
CA LEU A 68 -3.48 1.21 -14.96
C LEU A 68 -4.73 0.53 -15.54
N LYS A 69 -5.90 1.15 -15.44
CA LYS A 69 -7.15 0.62 -16.02
C LYS A 69 -7.05 0.38 -17.53
N ARG A 70 -6.43 1.30 -18.29
CA ARG A 70 -6.22 1.10 -19.73
C ARG A 70 -5.31 -0.07 -20.02
N ARG A 71 -4.21 -0.21 -19.26
CA ARG A 71 -3.28 -1.34 -19.38
C ARG A 71 -3.96 -2.68 -19.09
N LEU A 72 -4.77 -2.73 -18.04
CA LEU A 72 -5.58 -3.91 -17.66
C LEU A 72 -6.53 -4.34 -18.81
N ALA A 73 -7.23 -3.39 -19.41
CA ALA A 73 -8.21 -3.67 -20.46
C ALA A 73 -7.59 -4.27 -21.75
N ILE A 74 -6.31 -4.01 -22.03
CA ILE A 74 -5.61 -4.61 -23.17
C ILE A 74 -5.20 -6.05 -22.86
N ILE A 75 -4.69 -6.28 -21.65
CA ILE A 75 -4.25 -7.59 -21.19
C ILE A 75 -5.42 -8.59 -21.18
N ASP A 76 -6.60 -8.15 -20.76
CA ASP A 76 -7.81 -8.99 -20.78
C ASP A 76 -8.16 -9.50 -22.19
N ARG A 77 -7.85 -8.71 -23.23
CA ARG A 77 -8.08 -9.09 -24.64
C ARG A 77 -7.00 -9.98 -25.24
N SER A 78 -5.76 -9.92 -24.73
CA SER A 78 -4.65 -10.74 -25.25
C SER A 78 -4.65 -12.16 -24.70
N HIS A 79 -5.16 -12.38 -23.48
CA HIS A 79 -5.24 -13.69 -22.85
C HIS A 79 -6.35 -14.60 -23.38
N LEU A 80 -7.31 -14.07 -24.14
CA LEU A 80 -8.32 -14.87 -24.83
C LEU A 80 -7.76 -15.63 -26.04
N LYS A 81 -6.49 -15.43 -26.44
CA LYS A 81 -5.96 -16.05 -27.67
C LYS A 81 -4.81 -17.05 -27.55
N ARG A 82 -3.98 -17.10 -26.51
CA ARG A 82 -2.92 -18.14 -26.39
C ARG A 82 -2.55 -18.42 -24.94
N GLY A 83 -2.44 -19.71 -24.59
CA GLY A 83 -2.01 -20.25 -23.29
C GLY A 83 -0.55 -20.00 -22.95
N GLY A 84 -0.11 -18.75 -22.98
CA GLY A 84 1.16 -18.30 -22.40
C GLY A 84 0.96 -17.83 -20.95
N PRO A 85 2.04 -17.79 -20.14
CA PRO A 85 1.97 -17.25 -18.79
C PRO A 85 1.49 -15.79 -18.84
N PRO A 86 0.65 -15.35 -17.90
CA PRO A 86 0.13 -14.00 -17.92
C PRO A 86 1.26 -12.98 -17.82
N ASP A 87 1.15 -11.90 -18.61
CA ASP A 87 2.05 -10.76 -18.48
C ASP A 87 1.94 -10.26 -17.02
N PRO A 88 3.03 -10.28 -16.23
CA PRO A 88 3.02 -9.88 -14.82
C PRO A 88 2.66 -8.39 -14.63
N ALA A 89 2.45 -7.66 -15.73
CA ALA A 89 1.90 -6.32 -15.78
C ALA A 89 0.40 -6.25 -15.40
N MET A 90 0.10 -6.62 -14.17
CA MET A 90 -1.08 -6.21 -13.41
C MET A 90 -2.40 -6.84 -13.86
N ARG A 91 -3.02 -7.59 -12.95
CA ARG A 91 -4.45 -7.93 -12.98
C ARG A 91 -5.10 -7.63 -11.61
N GLY A 92 -4.48 -6.75 -10.81
CA GLY A 92 -4.77 -6.61 -9.38
C GLY A 92 -4.04 -7.64 -8.53
N PHE A 93 -3.95 -7.36 -7.23
CA PHE A 93 -3.25 -8.23 -6.26
C PHE A 93 -3.78 -9.67 -6.27
N GLN A 94 -5.11 -9.88 -6.31
CA GLN A 94 -5.71 -11.22 -6.33
C GLN A 94 -5.31 -12.04 -7.56
N SER A 95 -5.26 -11.41 -8.72
CA SER A 95 -4.84 -12.10 -9.93
C SER A 95 -3.33 -12.32 -9.96
N TRP A 96 -2.53 -11.36 -9.47
CA TRP A 96 -1.10 -11.60 -9.27
C TRP A 96 -0.88 -12.82 -8.38
N LEU A 97 -1.59 -12.92 -7.25
CA LEU A 97 -1.49 -14.05 -6.32
C LEU A 97 -1.81 -15.40 -6.98
N SER A 98 -2.68 -15.41 -7.99
CA SER A 98 -3.10 -16.63 -8.69
C SER A 98 -2.05 -17.17 -9.68
N PHE A 99 -1.11 -16.33 -10.12
CA PHE A 99 -0.11 -16.70 -11.14
C PHE A 99 1.34 -16.44 -10.73
N ALA A 100 1.56 -15.78 -9.59
CA ALA A 100 2.88 -15.42 -9.14
C ALA A 100 3.70 -16.64 -8.73
N ASP A 101 4.95 -16.68 -9.19
CA ASP A 101 5.97 -17.57 -8.66
C ASP A 101 6.59 -16.99 -7.37
N ALA A 102 7.49 -17.76 -6.74
CA ALA A 102 8.13 -17.35 -5.49
C ALA A 102 9.06 -16.13 -5.61
N ALA A 103 9.54 -15.80 -6.82
CA ALA A 103 10.48 -14.70 -7.06
C ALA A 103 9.77 -13.41 -7.51
N GLN A 104 8.55 -13.52 -8.04
CA GLN A 104 7.77 -12.36 -8.44
C GLN A 104 7.39 -11.52 -7.23
N THR A 105 7.40 -10.20 -7.43
CA THR A 105 7.07 -9.22 -6.39
C THR A 105 5.90 -8.35 -6.79
N TRP A 106 5.15 -7.88 -5.80
CA TRP A 106 4.02 -6.97 -5.96
C TRP A 106 4.16 -5.74 -5.07
N PRO A 107 3.74 -4.55 -5.50
CA PRO A 107 3.82 -3.34 -4.69
C PRO A 107 2.75 -3.29 -3.59
N PHE A 108 3.21 -3.12 -2.36
CA PHE A 108 2.36 -2.90 -1.19
C PHE A 108 2.74 -1.60 -0.49
N CYS A 109 1.77 -1.09 0.25
CA CYS A 109 1.93 -0.05 1.25
C CYS A 109 1.80 -0.69 2.63
N ILE A 110 2.78 -0.50 3.51
CA ILE A 110 2.73 -1.03 4.87
C ILE A 110 1.91 -0.07 5.74
N GLN A 111 0.78 -0.54 6.22
CA GLN A 111 -0.13 0.22 7.06
C GLN A 111 0.48 0.47 8.45
N PRO A 112 -0.02 1.44 9.23
CA PRO A 112 0.52 1.73 10.57
C PRO A 112 0.43 0.55 11.55
N ASP A 113 -0.48 -0.38 11.31
CA ASP A 113 -0.63 -1.63 12.06
C ASP A 113 0.25 -2.78 11.53
N GLY A 114 1.17 -2.47 10.61
CA GLY A 114 2.11 -3.43 10.01
C GLY A 114 1.53 -4.26 8.88
N ARG A 115 0.22 -4.18 8.59
CA ARG A 115 -0.39 -4.99 7.52
C ARG A 115 0.05 -4.49 6.13
N PRO A 116 0.46 -5.38 5.21
CA PRO A 116 0.65 -5.01 3.82
C PRO A 116 -0.72 -4.79 3.14
N LEU A 117 -0.93 -3.61 2.56
CA LEU A 117 -2.11 -3.28 1.74
C LEU A 117 -1.69 -3.12 0.28
N ASP A 118 -2.42 -3.76 -0.63
CA ASP A 118 -2.22 -3.61 -2.07
C ASP A 118 -2.19 -2.13 -2.44
N MET A 119 -1.19 -1.71 -3.23
CA MET A 119 -0.99 -0.29 -3.48
C MET A 119 -2.10 0.32 -4.36
N MET A 120 -2.73 -0.46 -5.25
CA MET A 120 -3.89 0.03 -6.00
C MET A 120 -5.10 0.24 -5.09
N GLU A 121 -5.38 -0.73 -4.21
CA GLU A 121 -6.42 -0.63 -3.19
C GLU A 121 -6.16 0.56 -2.24
N ALA A 122 -4.91 0.75 -1.81
CA ALA A 122 -4.52 1.85 -0.94
C ALA A 122 -4.75 3.22 -1.60
N ILE A 123 -4.57 3.33 -2.92
CA ILE A 123 -4.90 4.55 -3.66
C ILE A 123 -6.42 4.72 -3.77
N ALA A 124 -7.15 3.65 -4.12
CA ALA A 124 -8.59 3.69 -4.33
C ALA A 124 -9.38 4.01 -3.05
N THR A 125 -8.88 3.57 -1.89
CA THR A 125 -9.51 3.76 -0.56
C THR A 125 -8.91 4.91 0.24
N ASP A 126 -8.01 5.68 -0.34
CA ASP A 126 -7.27 6.78 0.31
C ASP A 126 -6.42 6.35 1.53
N ARG A 127 -6.02 5.08 1.59
CA ARG A 127 -5.21 4.48 2.67
C ARG A 127 -3.71 4.38 2.37
N LEU A 128 -3.25 4.99 1.27
CA LEU A 128 -1.84 5.04 0.92
C LEU A 128 -1.02 5.81 1.98
N VAL A 129 -0.04 5.13 2.58
CA VAL A 129 0.89 5.64 3.60
C VAL A 129 2.32 5.20 3.32
N GLY A 130 3.31 6.01 3.72
CA GLY A 130 4.72 5.67 3.63
C GLY A 130 5.22 5.38 2.20
N ASP A 131 6.43 4.81 2.14
CA ASP A 131 7.05 4.36 0.90
C ASP A 131 6.54 2.98 0.50
N PRO A 132 6.35 2.73 -0.80
CA PRO A 132 5.93 1.43 -1.29
C PRO A 132 7.06 0.40 -1.12
N VAL A 133 6.69 -0.82 -0.75
CA VAL A 133 7.60 -1.96 -0.69
C VAL A 133 7.15 -3.01 -1.68
N ARG A 134 8.07 -3.53 -2.48
CA ARG A 134 7.79 -4.67 -3.36
C ARG A 134 8.08 -5.94 -2.60
N LEU A 135 7.05 -6.76 -2.39
CA LEU A 135 7.14 -8.00 -1.61
C LEU A 135 6.86 -9.18 -2.53
N ASN A 136 7.61 -10.27 -2.37
CA ASN A 136 7.21 -11.58 -2.90
C ASN A 136 6.13 -12.24 -2.01
N ILE A 137 5.63 -13.41 -2.43
CA ILE A 137 4.56 -14.12 -1.70
C ILE A 137 5.00 -14.41 -0.25
N ARG A 138 6.23 -14.87 -0.04
CA ARG A 138 6.75 -15.22 1.29
C ARG A 138 6.84 -13.99 2.20
N GLU A 139 7.46 -12.92 1.71
CA GLU A 139 7.59 -11.66 2.46
C GLU A 139 6.23 -11.06 2.80
N PHE A 140 5.27 -11.12 1.87
CA PHE A 140 3.89 -10.71 2.11
C PHE A 140 3.24 -11.55 3.23
N THR A 141 3.35 -12.88 3.17
CA THR A 141 2.75 -13.76 4.18
C THR A 141 3.40 -13.58 5.54
N ASP A 142 4.72 -13.39 5.60
CA ASP A 142 5.46 -13.19 6.85
C ASP A 142 5.03 -11.88 7.54
N LEU A 143 4.90 -10.79 6.78
CA LEU A 143 4.40 -9.52 7.32
C LEU A 143 2.93 -9.60 7.75
N LEU A 144 2.09 -10.30 6.98
CA LEU A 144 0.69 -10.47 7.33
C LEU A 144 0.53 -11.30 8.61
N ALA A 145 1.28 -12.41 8.74
CA ALA A 145 1.29 -13.26 9.93
C ALA A 145 1.79 -12.50 11.15
N LYS A 146 2.88 -11.72 11.00
CA LYS A 146 3.40 -10.86 12.07
C LYS A 146 2.36 -9.85 12.52
N ALA A 147 1.72 -9.14 11.60
CA ALA A 147 0.72 -8.13 11.93
C ALA A 147 -0.53 -8.74 12.61
N ALA A 148 -0.95 -9.93 12.18
CA ALA A 148 -2.04 -10.67 12.82
C ALA A 148 -1.67 -11.08 14.26
N ASN A 149 -0.47 -11.60 14.46
CA ASN A 149 0.04 -11.99 15.77
C ASN A 149 0.18 -10.78 16.72
N ASP A 150 0.77 -9.69 16.25
CA ASP A 150 0.93 -8.45 17.03
C ASP A 150 -0.43 -7.89 17.47
N LYS A 151 -1.42 -7.94 16.57
CA LYS A 151 -2.80 -7.54 16.88
C LYS A 151 -3.41 -8.44 17.95
N GLN A 152 -3.28 -9.76 17.82
CA GLN A 152 -3.80 -10.70 18.80
C GLN A 152 -3.17 -10.47 20.19
N ILE A 153 -1.84 -10.35 20.26
CA ILE A 153 -1.12 -10.06 21.52
C ILE A 153 -1.61 -8.75 22.14
N SER A 154 -1.84 -7.72 21.32
CA SER A 154 -2.36 -6.43 21.81
C SER A 154 -3.77 -6.55 22.37
N GLU A 155 -4.64 -7.35 21.75
CA GLU A 155 -6.02 -7.58 22.21
C GLU A 155 -6.06 -8.41 23.51
N GLU A 156 -5.22 -9.45 23.59
CA GLU A 156 -5.03 -10.25 24.80
C GLU A 156 -4.53 -9.37 25.96
N LYS A 157 -3.49 -8.57 25.74
CA LYS A 157 -2.94 -7.65 26.75
C LYS A 157 -3.98 -6.64 27.22
N ALA A 158 -4.77 -6.06 26.30
CA ALA A 158 -5.84 -5.15 26.66
C ALA A 158 -6.92 -5.81 27.53
N THR A 159 -7.19 -7.10 27.30
CA THR A 159 -8.13 -7.91 28.10
C THR A 159 -7.57 -8.14 29.50
N TYR A 160 -6.32 -8.59 29.61
CA TYR A 160 -5.63 -8.76 30.89
C TYR A 160 -5.59 -7.46 31.70
N ASP A 161 -5.24 -6.33 31.07
CA ASP A 161 -5.19 -5.03 31.75
C ASP A 161 -6.58 -4.60 32.24
N LYS A 162 -7.64 -4.90 31.48
CA LYS A 162 -9.02 -4.62 31.87
C LYS A 162 -9.46 -5.47 33.07
N GLU A 163 -9.08 -6.74 33.09
CA GLU A 163 -9.36 -7.65 34.21
C GLU A 163 -8.56 -7.27 35.46
N ALA A 164 -7.27 -6.98 35.32
CA ALA A 164 -6.43 -6.49 36.40
C ALA A 164 -7.03 -5.23 37.04
N ARG A 165 -7.45 -4.25 36.22
CA ARG A 165 -8.13 -3.03 36.70
C ARG A 165 -9.44 -3.32 37.44
N LYS A 166 -10.23 -4.31 37.00
CA LYS A 166 -11.45 -4.75 37.71
C LYS A 166 -11.10 -5.33 39.08
N VAL A 167 -10.10 -6.21 39.16
CA VAL A 167 -9.63 -6.81 40.42
C VAL A 167 -9.11 -5.75 41.38
N THR A 168 -8.33 -4.77 40.89
CA THR A 168 -7.83 -3.65 41.72
C THR A 168 -8.98 -2.79 42.27
N LYS A 169 -10.01 -2.51 41.47
CA LYS A 169 -11.20 -1.78 41.94
C LYS A 169 -11.97 -2.56 42.99
N LEU A 170 -12.17 -3.87 42.79
CA LEU A 170 -12.83 -4.76 43.74
C LEU A 170 -12.05 -4.86 45.07
N THR A 171 -10.72 -4.95 45.02
CA THR A 171 -9.88 -4.99 46.23
C THR A 171 -9.83 -3.65 46.97
N LYS A 172 -9.79 -2.50 46.27
CA LYS A 172 -9.94 -1.18 46.91
C LYS A 172 -11.29 -1.00 47.59
N ASN A 173 -12.39 -1.36 46.91
CA ASN A 173 -13.73 -1.30 47.51
C ASN A 173 -13.91 -2.26 48.69
N ARG A 174 -13.22 -3.41 48.69
CA ARG A 174 -13.20 -4.31 49.86
C ARG A 174 -12.46 -3.68 51.04
N LYS A 175 -11.26 -3.13 50.84
CA LYS A 175 -10.50 -2.48 51.92
C LYS A 175 -11.27 -1.32 52.56
N SER A 176 -11.91 -0.47 51.77
CA SER A 176 -12.71 0.65 52.31
C SER A 176 -13.98 0.19 53.05
N LYS A 177 -14.44 -1.05 52.86
CA LYS A 177 -15.65 -1.60 53.51
C LYS A 177 -15.33 -2.29 54.85
N TRP A 178 -14.07 -2.66 55.07
CA TRP A 178 -13.59 -3.26 56.32
C TRP A 178 -12.87 -2.26 57.25
N GLU A 179 -12.49 -1.09 56.74
CA GLU A 179 -12.18 0.09 57.56
C GLU A 179 -13.48 0.68 58.13
N VAL A 180 -14.10 -0.05 59.06
CA VAL A 180 -15.07 0.55 59.98
C VAL A 180 -14.24 1.42 60.94
N PRO A 181 -14.59 2.70 61.16
CA PRO A 181 -13.87 3.52 62.14
C PRO A 181 -14.19 2.98 63.52
N GLY A 182 -13.31 2.13 64.05
CA GLY A 182 -13.22 1.86 65.47
C GLY A 182 -12.71 3.14 66.14
N GLY A 183 -13.62 3.88 66.77
CA GLY A 183 -13.26 4.92 67.74
C GLY A 183 -12.47 4.31 68.91
N PRO A 184 -11.62 5.11 69.58
CA PRO A 184 -10.71 4.61 70.61
C PRO A 184 -11.46 4.04 71.82
N ILE A 185 -10.87 2.98 72.38
CA ILE A 185 -11.23 2.27 73.62
C ILE A 185 -11.12 3.22 74.82
#